data_AF-A0A8S8XRV5-F1
#
_entry.id   AF-A0A8S8XRV5-F1
#
_cell.length_a   1.000
_cell.length_b   1.000
_cell.length_c   1.000
_cell.angle_alpha   90.00
_cell.angle_beta   90.00
_cell.angle_gamma   90.00
#
_symmetry.space_group_name_H-M   'P 1'
#
loop_
_entity.id
_entity.type
_entity.pdbx_description
1 polymer ?
#
loop_
_entity_poly.entity_id
_entity_poly.type
_entity_poly.pdbx_seq_one_letter_code
_entity_poly.pdbx_strand_id
1 'polypeptide(L)' 'MGAGIHIADPSLGEGDFVWIRDQETGEPIATGTAIVDGEEMMSMTKGKAISTIHWVGDDLWNLEV' A
#
# COMPACT_ATOMS: atom_id res chain seq x y z
N MET A 1 -4.57 1.62 -5.60
CA MET A 1 -5.01 2.83 -6.35
C MET A 1 -5.04 4.00 -5.38
N GLY A 2 -4.66 5.20 -5.78
CA GLY A 2 -4.63 6.38 -4.89
C GLY A 2 -6.01 6.72 -4.32
N ALA A 3 -7.07 6.60 -5.12
CA ALA A 3 -8.45 6.87 -4.70
C ALA A 3 -8.97 6.06 -3.50
N GLY A 4 -8.31 4.95 -3.14
CA GLY A 4 -8.65 4.13 -1.97
C GLY A 4 -7.80 4.43 -0.73
N ILE A 5 -6.80 5.31 -0.83
CA ILE A 5 -5.90 5.66 0.27
C ILE A 5 -6.54 6.78 1.07
N HIS A 6 -6.84 6.51 2.34
CA HIS A 6 -7.43 7.49 3.25
C HIS A 6 -6.37 8.17 4.11
N ILE A 7 -5.30 7.44 4.45
CA ILE A 7 -4.17 7.91 5.25
C ILE A 7 -2.90 7.25 4.69
N ALA A 8 -1.87 8.06 4.46
CA ALA A 8 -0.50 7.65 4.16
C ALA A 8 0.47 8.37 5.09
N ASP A 9 1.60 7.74 5.39
CA ASP A 9 2.66 8.35 6.18
C ASP A 9 3.37 9.42 5.32
N PRO A 10 3.36 10.71 5.73
CA PRO A 10 3.97 11.79 4.94
C PRO A 10 5.50 11.69 4.85
N SER A 11 6.14 10.84 5.66
CA SER A 11 7.59 10.60 5.57
C SER A 11 7.99 9.64 4.46
N LEU A 12 7.03 8.95 3.83
CA LEU A 12 7.30 8.05 2.71
C LEU A 12 7.73 8.82 1.46
N GLY A 13 8.86 8.43 0.89
CA GLY A 13 9.30 8.85 -0.43
C GLY A 13 8.88 7.89 -1.54
N GLU A 14 8.96 8.36 -2.78
CA GLU A 14 8.89 7.48 -3.96
C GLU A 14 9.99 6.40 -3.89
N GLY A 15 9.63 5.15 -4.15
CA GLY A 15 10.54 4.01 -4.09
C GLY A 15 10.68 3.35 -2.73
N ASP A 16 10.11 3.92 -1.67
CA ASP A 16 10.15 3.32 -0.33
C ASP A 16 9.31 2.04 -0.25
N PHE A 17 9.74 1.13 0.62
CA PHE A 17 8.93 -0.03 0.99
C PHE A 17 7.79 0.38 1.91
N VAL A 18 6.60 -0.10 1.58
CA VAL A 18 5.36 0.23 2.29
C VAL A 18 4.59 -1.04 2.63
N TRP A 19 3.88 -0.99 3.75
CA TRP A 19 2.84 -1.96 4.07
C TRP A 19 1.49 -1.25 4.08
N ILE A 20 0.43 -1.99 3.74
CA ILE A 20 -0.92 -1.50 3.60
C ILE A 20 -1.77 -2.18 4.65
N ARG A 21 -2.58 -1.39 5.34
CA ARG A 21 -3.52 -1.87 6.34
C ARG A 21 -4.96 -1.55 5.96
N ASP A 22 -5.87 -2.37 6.42
CA ASP A 22 -7.29 -2.05 6.40
C ASP A 22 -7.59 -0.89 7.38
N GLN A 23 -8.47 0.02 6.97
CA GLN A 23 -8.76 1.23 7.75
C GLN A 23 -9.59 0.94 9.00
N GLU A 24 -10.54 0.00 8.93
CA GLU A 24 -11.50 -0.28 9.99
C GLU A 24 -10.91 -1.20 11.05
N THR A 25 -10.25 -2.28 10.62
CA THR A 25 -9.68 -3.32 11.46
C THR A 25 -8.23 -3.06 11.86
N GLY A 26 -7.48 -2.34 11.03
CA GLY A 26 -6.05 -2.11 11.21
C GLY A 26 -5.16 -3.30 10.80
N GLU A 27 -5.73 -4.37 10.28
CA GLU A 27 -5.00 -5.57 9.88
C GLU A 27 -4.12 -5.30 8.64
N PRO A 28 -2.89 -5.85 8.58
CA PRO A 28 -2.05 -5.77 7.39
C PRO A 28 -2.64 -6.62 6.26
N ILE A 29 -2.82 -6.02 5.09
CA ILE A 29 -3.45 -6.69 3.93
C ILE A 29 -2.50 -6.87 2.74
N ALA A 30 -1.44 -6.05 2.64
CA ALA A 30 -0.49 -6.12 1.55
C ALA A 30 0.82 -5.37 1.87
N THR A 31 1.84 -5.61 1.05
CA THR A 31 3.11 -4.88 1.03
C THR A 31 3.51 -4.54 -0.41
N GLY A 32 4.31 -3.50 -0.59
CA GLY A 32 4.72 -3.03 -1.90
C GLY A 32 5.77 -1.93 -1.86
N THR A 33 5.92 -1.26 -3.00
CA THR A 33 6.80 -0.12 -3.17
C THR A 33 5.98 1.12 -3.55
N ALA A 34 6.27 2.25 -2.90
CA ALA A 34 5.66 3.53 -3.22
C ALA A 34 6.02 3.98 -4.64
N ILE A 35 5.02 4.37 -5.43
CA ILE A 35 5.21 4.94 -6.78
C ILE A 35 5.28 6.47 -6.71
N VAL A 36 4.72 7.06 -5.66
CA VAL A 36 4.73 8.49 -5.36
C VAL A 36 4.96 8.67 -3.85
N ASP A 37 5.29 9.87 -3.41
CA ASP A 37 5.47 10.17 -1.98
C ASP A 37 4.14 10.19 -1.19
N GLY A 38 4.25 10.15 0.15
CA GLY A 38 3.10 10.08 1.05
C GLY A 38 2.13 11.26 0.96
N GLU A 39 2.61 12.48 0.68
CA GLU A 39 1.76 13.65 0.50
C GLU A 39 0.96 13.55 -0.81
N GLU A 40 1.61 13.11 -1.89
CA GLU A 40 0.95 12.90 -3.17
C GLU A 40 -0.11 11.79 -3.03
N MET A 41 0.20 10.66 -2.38
CA MET A 41 -0.76 9.57 -2.14
C MET A 41 -2.08 10.08 -1.54
N MET A 42 -2.01 11.03 -0.60
CA MET A 42 -3.17 11.63 0.08
C MET A 42 -4.01 12.54 -0.81
N SER A 43 -3.41 13.13 -1.85
CA SER A 43 -4.08 14.03 -2.79
C SER A 43 -4.67 13.31 -4.01
N MET A 44 -4.30 12.04 -4.24
CA MET A 44 -4.67 11.29 -5.43
C MET A 44 -6.14 10.87 -5.44
N THR A 45 -6.88 11.33 -6.44
CA THR A 45 -8.25 10.87 -6.73
C THR A 45 -8.33 9.77 -7.78
N LYS A 46 -7.21 9.42 -8.43
CA LYS A 46 -7.07 8.38 -9.45
C LYS A 46 -5.61 7.93 -9.60
N GLY A 47 -5.38 6.84 -10.32
CA GLY A 47 -4.02 6.34 -10.59
C GLY A 47 -3.49 5.36 -9.55
N LYS A 48 -2.32 4.76 -9.83
CA LYS A 48 -1.64 3.84 -8.91
C LYS A 48 -0.65 4.61 -8.04
N ALA A 49 -0.77 4.44 -6.73
CA ALA A 49 0.11 5.04 -5.73
C ALA A 49 1.18 4.06 -5.21
N ILE A 50 0.89 2.75 -5.25
CA ILE A 50 1.75 1.69 -4.72
C ILE A 50 1.79 0.56 -5.76
N SER A 51 2.98 0.01 -5.97
CA SER A 51 3.20 -1.23 -6.70
C SER A 51 3.22 -2.39 -5.71
N THR A 52 2.15 -3.17 -5.66
CA THR A 52 2.02 -4.32 -4.74
C THR A 52 3.04 -5.41 -5.07
N ILE A 53 3.72 -5.92 -4.04
CA ILE A 53 4.65 -7.05 -4.13
C ILE A 53 3.98 -8.32 -3.62
N HIS A 54 3.26 -8.24 -2.51
CA HIS A 54 2.63 -9.38 -1.84
C HIS A 54 1.35 -8.96 -1.12
N TRP A 55 0.35 -9.83 -1.07
CA TRP A 55 -0.92 -9.56 -0.40
C TRP A 55 -1.54 -10.81 0.21
N VAL A 56 -2.45 -10.61 1.17
CA VAL A 56 -3.18 -11.69 1.82
C VAL A 56 -3.96 -12.49 0.78
N GLY A 57 -3.70 -13.80 0.73
CA GLY A 57 -4.35 -14.73 -0.18
C GLY A 57 -3.66 -14.90 -1.54
N ASP A 58 -2.48 -14.31 -1.76
CA ASP A 58 -1.65 -14.66 -2.92
C ASP A 58 -0.97 -16.03 -2.77
N ASP A 59 -0.26 -16.46 -3.82
CA ASP A 59 0.38 -17.78 -3.84
C ASP A 59 1.44 -17.94 -2.74
N LEU A 60 2.14 -16.85 -2.38
CA LEU A 60 3.15 -16.87 -1.33
C LEU A 60 2.51 -16.94 0.07
N TRP A 61 1.36 -16.30 0.27
CA TRP A 61 0.62 -16.33 1.53
C TRP A 61 0.09 -17.73 1.82
N ASN A 62 -0.40 -18.42 0.79
CA ASN A 62 -0.97 -19.77 0.90
C ASN A 62 0.08 -20.88 0.84
N LEU A 63 1.36 -20.53 0.81
CA LEU A 63 2.43 -21.50 0.76
C LEU A 63 2.55 -22.18 2.13
N GLU A 64 2.04 -23.41 2.23
CA GLU A 64 2.29 -24.26 3.38
C GLU A 64 3.75 -24.74 3.36
N VAL A 65 4.48 -24.45 4.44
CA VAL A 65 5.89 -24.86 4.63
C VAL A 65 5.97 -26.08 5.54
#